data_AF-I3SQ48-F1
#
_entry.id   AF-I3SQ48-F1
#
_cell.length_a   1.000
_cell.length_b   1.000
_cell.length_c   1.000
_cell.angle_alpha   90.00
_cell.angle_beta   90.00
_cell.angle_gamma   90.00
#
_symmetry.space_group_name_H-M   'P 1'
#
loop_
_entity.id
_entity.type
_entity.pdbx_description
1 polymer ?
#
loop_
_entity_poly.entity_id
_entity_poly.type
_entity_poly.pdbx_seq_one_letter_code
_entity_poly.pdbx_strand_id
1 'polypeptide(L)'
;MYLFPGIGLGTLLSGSRIISDGMLRAAAERLAAYMSDEEVLKGTIFPSISRIRDITKEVAAAVIKEAVVEDLAEGYHGMDARELRKLSEVELGEYVKNNMWCPEYPTLVYKQD
;
A
#
# COMPACT_ATOMS: atom_id res chain seq x y z
N MET A 1 5.67 -12.25 5.43
CA MET A 1 4.83 -12.27 4.22
C MET A 1 3.81 -11.13 4.20
N TYR A 2 3.11 -10.84 5.30
CA TYR A 2 2.07 -9.79 5.35
C TYR A 2 2.55 -8.35 5.17
N LEU A 3 3.76 -8.00 5.60
CA LEU A 3 4.24 -6.61 5.61
C LEU A 3 5.04 -6.24 4.36
N PHE A 4 6.03 -7.05 3.98
CA PHE A 4 6.99 -6.69 2.92
C PHE A 4 6.37 -6.28 1.57
N PRO A 5 5.32 -6.96 1.04
CA PRO A 5 4.67 -6.51 -0.19
C PRO A 5 4.05 -5.12 -0.06
N GLY A 6 3.39 -4.84 1.07
CA GLY A 6 2.77 -3.54 1.34
C GLY A 6 3.80 -2.43 1.56
N ILE A 7 4.86 -2.73 2.33
CA ILE A 7 5.98 -1.79 2.54
C ILE A 7 6.66 -1.48 1.21
N GLY A 8 6.99 -2.49 0.41
CA GLY A 8 7.66 -2.31 -0.87
C GLY A 8 6.80 -1.49 -1.85
N LEU A 9 5.52 -1.84 -2.00
CA LEU A 9 4.61 -1.11 -2.87
C LEU A 9 4.39 0.32 -2.37
N GLY A 10 4.17 0.52 -1.06
CA GLY A 10 3.97 1.84 -0.48
C GLY A 10 5.19 2.74 -0.66
N THR A 11 6.39 2.22 -0.41
CA THR A 11 7.66 2.94 -0.60
C THR A 11 7.87 3.31 -2.06
N LEU A 12 7.56 2.39 -2.99
CA LEU A 12 7.66 2.66 -4.43
C LEU A 12 6.71 3.79 -4.85
N LEU A 13 5.45 3.70 -4.44
CA LEU A 13 4.40 4.63 -4.85
C LEU A 13 4.48 6.01 -4.16
N SER A 14 5.11 6.09 -2.99
CA SER A 14 5.47 7.37 -2.36
C SER A 14 6.71 8.01 -2.97
N GLY A 15 7.49 7.26 -3.76
CA GLY A 15 8.80 7.70 -4.26
C GLY A 15 9.86 7.79 -3.17
N SER A 16 9.66 7.18 -2.00
CA SER A 16 10.56 7.33 -0.87
C SER A 16 11.87 6.58 -1.08
N ARG A 17 12.99 7.27 -0.86
CA ARG A 17 14.34 6.70 -1.01
C ARG A 17 14.80 5.91 0.21
N ILE A 18 14.17 6.15 1.35
CA ILE A 18 14.49 5.58 2.65
C ILE A 18 13.18 5.05 3.25
N ILE A 19 13.26 3.87 3.85
CA ILE A 19 12.18 3.31 4.67
C ILE A 19 12.50 3.66 6.11
N SER A 20 11.66 4.47 6.76
CA SER A 20 11.83 4.86 8.15
C SER A 20 11.22 3.86 9.13
N ASP A 21 11.61 3.94 10.41
CA ASP A 21 10.97 3.18 11.48
C ASP A 21 9.49 3.55 11.63
N GLY A 22 9.11 4.80 11.33
CA GLY A 22 7.72 5.24 11.30
C GLY A 22 6.92 4.48 10.26
N MET A 23 7.44 4.35 9.03
CA MET A 23 6.79 3.57 7.96
C MET A 23 6.61 2.10 8.35
N LEU A 24 7.60 1.51 9.01
CA LEU A 24 7.52 0.12 9.51
C LEU A 24 6.47 -0.03 10.61
N ARG A 25 6.40 0.93 11.54
CA ARG A 25 5.39 0.98 12.60
C ARG A 25 3.99 1.13 12.02
N ALA A 26 3.78 2.08 11.10
CA ALA A 26 2.50 2.31 10.44
C ALA A 26 2.01 1.05 9.69
N ALA A 27 2.92 0.33 9.04
CA ALA A 27 2.61 -0.95 8.40
C ALA A 27 2.13 -2.02 9.41
N ALA A 28 2.83 -2.14 10.55
CA ALA A 28 2.47 -3.09 11.60
C ALA A 28 1.14 -2.75 12.28
N GLU A 29 0.93 -1.47 12.61
CA GLU A 29 -0.32 -0.98 13.19
C GLU A 29 -1.51 -1.19 12.23
N ARG A 30 -1.32 -0.94 10.93
CA ARG A 30 -2.37 -1.18 9.94
C ARG A 30 -2.74 -2.65 9.82
N LEU A 31 -1.75 -3.54 9.84
CA LEU A 31 -2.01 -4.99 9.83
C LEU A 31 -2.78 -5.43 11.08
N ALA A 32 -2.42 -4.93 12.26
CA ALA A 32 -3.13 -5.22 13.50
C ALA A 32 -4.57 -4.70 13.47
N ALA A 33 -4.78 -3.48 12.97
CA ALA A 33 -6.11 -2.86 12.84
C ALA A 33 -7.01 -3.53 11.79
N TYR A 34 -6.45 -4.36 10.89
CA TYR A 34 -7.21 -5.12 9.90
C TYR A 34 -7.89 -6.36 10.51
N MET A 35 -7.43 -6.82 11.68
CA MET A 35 -8.02 -7.96 12.39
C MET A 35 -9.38 -7.61 12.96
N SER A 36 -10.34 -8.53 12.90
CA SER A 36 -11.59 -8.38 13.65
C SER A 36 -11.45 -8.93 15.07
N ASP A 37 -12.20 -8.34 16.01
CA ASP A 37 -12.23 -8.80 17.40
C ASP A 37 -12.59 -10.28 17.52
N GLU A 38 -13.49 -10.76 16.66
CA GLU A 38 -13.87 -12.18 16.62
C GLU A 38 -12.72 -13.11 16.25
N GLU A 39 -11.88 -12.70 15.29
CA GLU A 39 -10.70 -13.48 14.88
C GLU A 39 -9.70 -13.53 16.05
N VAL A 40 -9.47 -12.41 16.71
CA VAL A 40 -8.58 -12.31 17.87
C VAL A 40 -9.08 -13.16 19.04
N LEU A 41 -10.37 -13.11 19.36
CA LEU A 41 -10.99 -13.92 20.43
C LEU A 41 -10.90 -15.43 20.15
N LYS A 42 -10.84 -15.84 18.88
CA LYS A 42 -10.60 -17.23 18.45
C LYS A 42 -9.12 -17.63 18.51
N GLY A 43 -8.23 -16.76 18.97
CA GLY A 43 -6.79 -16.99 19.03
C GLY A 43 -6.08 -16.78 17.68
N THR A 44 -6.73 -16.13 16.72
CA THR A 44 -6.12 -15.83 15.42
C THR A 44 -5.30 -14.55 15.53
N ILE A 45 -3.99 -14.64 15.27
CA ILE A 45 -3.05 -13.53 15.42
C ILE A 45 -2.64 -12.88 14.09
N PHE A 46 -3.01 -13.49 12.96
CA PHE A 46 -2.81 -12.94 11.62
C PHE A 46 -4.04 -13.19 10.75
N PRO A 47 -4.36 -12.26 9.84
CA PRO A 47 -5.53 -12.42 8.98
C PRO A 47 -5.34 -13.58 8.00
N SER A 48 -6.45 -14.08 7.43
CA SER A 48 -6.38 -15.13 6.41
C SER A 48 -5.54 -14.72 5.20
N ILE A 49 -4.72 -15.64 4.70
CA ILE A 49 -3.91 -15.43 3.48
C ILE A 49 -4.77 -15.16 2.24
N SER A 50 -6.04 -15.59 2.23
CA SER A 50 -6.96 -15.27 1.12
C SER A 50 -7.20 -13.76 0.97
N ARG A 51 -7.00 -12.98 2.05
CA ARG A 51 -7.13 -11.51 2.06
C ARG A 51 -5.82 -10.78 1.78
N ILE A 52 -4.73 -11.50 1.42
CA ILE A 52 -3.38 -10.91 1.34
C ILE A 52 -3.28 -9.72 0.39
N ARG A 53 -4.02 -9.72 -0.72
CA ARG A 53 -4.02 -8.61 -1.68
C ARG A 53 -4.65 -7.35 -1.09
N ASP A 54 -5.77 -7.49 -0.40
CA ASP A 54 -6.45 -6.38 0.27
C ASP A 54 -5.58 -5.84 1.42
N ILE A 55 -4.99 -6.73 2.22
CA ILE A 55 -4.05 -6.36 3.28
C ILE A 55 -2.85 -5.60 2.71
N THR A 56 -2.29 -6.07 1.60
CA THR A 56 -1.16 -5.41 0.92
C THR A 56 -1.54 -3.98 0.51
N LYS A 57 -2.74 -3.79 -0.05
CA LYS A 57 -3.26 -2.47 -0.44
C LYS A 57 -3.38 -1.54 0.77
N GLU A 58 -3.98 -2.02 1.87
CA GLU A 58 -4.16 -1.24 3.10
C GLU A 58 -2.82 -0.87 3.76
N VAL A 59 -1.90 -1.82 3.84
CA VAL A 59 -0.55 -1.58 4.41
C VAL A 59 0.23 -0.59 3.54
N ALA A 60 0.19 -0.73 2.21
CA ALA A 60 0.85 0.20 1.30
C ALA A 60 0.30 1.63 1.44
N ALA A 61 -1.03 1.79 1.57
CA ALA A 61 -1.65 3.09 1.81
C ALA A 61 -1.16 3.72 3.13
N ALA A 62 -1.07 2.94 4.21
CA ALA A 62 -0.55 3.42 5.50
C ALA A 62 0.93 3.86 5.40
N VAL A 63 1.73 3.10 4.67
CA VAL A 63 3.15 3.40 4.43
C VAL A 63 3.33 4.70 3.62
N ILE A 64 2.53 4.90 2.56
CA ILE A 64 2.55 6.15 1.78
C ILE A 64 2.16 7.34 2.66
N LYS A 65 1.10 7.18 3.46
CA LYS A 65 0.63 8.23 4.37
C LYS A 65 1.73 8.65 5.35
N GLU A 66 2.41 7.68 5.97
CA GLU A 66 3.50 7.96 6.90
C GLU A 66 4.70 8.62 6.20
N ALA A 67 5.07 8.14 5.00
CA ALA A 67 6.13 8.77 4.20
C ALA A 67 5.84 10.24 3.86
N VAL A 68 4.57 10.58 3.60
CA VAL A 68 4.15 11.97 3.35
C VAL A 68 4.20 12.82 4.61
N VAL A 69 3.85 12.25 5.76
CA VAL A 69 3.89 12.92 7.08
C VAL A 69 5.33 13.23 7.49
N GLU A 70 6.24 12.29 7.27
CA GLU A 70 7.67 12.43 7.58
C GLU A 70 8.45 13.22 6.51
N ASP A 71 7.78 13.74 5.48
CA ASP A 71 8.38 14.47 4.36
C ASP A 71 9.43 13.66 3.57
N LEU A 72 9.24 12.33 3.53
CA LEU A 72 10.08 11.37 2.79
C LEU A 72 9.51 11.01 1.42
N ALA A 73 8.31 11.47 1.07
CA ALA A 73 7.67 11.19 -0.22
C ALA A 73 8.20 12.13 -1.31
N GLU A 74 8.65 11.57 -2.43
CA GLU A 74 9.09 12.33 -3.62
C GLU A 74 8.07 12.26 -4.78
N GLY A 75 7.17 11.28 -4.73
CA GLY A 75 6.18 11.00 -5.79
C GLY A 75 6.63 9.91 -6.78
N TYR A 76 5.70 9.42 -7.59
CA TYR A 76 5.91 8.31 -8.53
C TYR A 76 5.07 8.48 -9.80
N HIS A 77 5.65 8.22 -10.98
CA HIS A 77 4.99 8.27 -12.31
C HIS A 77 3.95 9.38 -12.50
N GLY A 78 4.34 10.63 -12.28
CA GLY A 78 3.49 11.80 -12.52
C GLY A 78 2.56 12.17 -11.36
N MET A 79 2.57 11.43 -10.26
CA MET A 79 1.96 11.82 -9.00
C MET A 79 3.02 12.42 -8.06
N ASP A 80 2.92 13.70 -7.74
CA ASP A 80 3.89 14.39 -6.87
C ASP A 80 3.55 14.26 -5.37
N ALA A 81 4.50 14.60 -4.50
CA ALA A 81 4.31 14.51 -3.05
C ALA A 81 3.19 15.41 -2.51
N ARG A 82 2.90 16.54 -3.18
CA ARG A 82 1.84 17.48 -2.78
C ARG A 82 0.47 16.95 -3.17
N GLU A 83 0.37 16.21 -4.27
CA GLU A 83 -0.84 15.51 -4.68
C GLU A 83 -1.13 14.34 -3.73
N LEU A 84 -0.11 13.53 -3.39
CA LEU A 84 -0.24 12.46 -2.40
C LEU A 84 -0.77 12.98 -1.06
N ARG A 85 -0.30 14.14 -0.60
CA ARG A 85 -0.75 14.76 0.65
C ARG A 85 -2.22 15.18 0.66
N LYS A 86 -2.83 15.39 -0.51
CA LYS A 86 -4.23 15.80 -0.63
C LYS A 86 -5.21 14.61 -0.66
N LEU A 87 -4.71 13.41 -0.91
CA LEU A 87 -5.55 12.22 -1.02
C LEU A 87 -6.16 11.88 0.35
N SER A 88 -7.46 11.64 0.37
CA SER A 88 -8.14 10.97 1.47
C SER A 88 -7.70 9.50 1.58
N GLU A 89 -8.00 8.84 2.70
CA GLU A 89 -7.67 7.41 2.87
C GLU A 89 -8.30 6.52 1.80
N VAL A 90 -9.52 6.86 1.37
CA VAL A 90 -10.23 6.12 0.32
C VAL A 90 -9.52 6.30 -1.03
N GLU A 91 -9.20 7.54 -1.40
CA GLU A 91 -8.50 7.84 -2.66
C GLU A 91 -7.09 7.25 -2.68
N LEU A 92 -6.39 7.26 -1.55
CA LEU A 92 -5.07 6.65 -1.42
C LEU A 92 -5.15 5.13 -1.61
N GLY A 93 -6.17 4.48 -1.04
CA GLY A 93 -6.44 3.06 -1.26
C GLY A 93 -6.70 2.72 -2.74
N GLU A 94 -7.48 3.55 -3.44
CA GLU A 94 -7.72 3.38 -4.88
C GLU A 94 -6.47 3.66 -5.72
N TYR A 95 -5.67 4.68 -5.37
CA TYR A 95 -4.38 4.94 -6.00
C TYR A 95 -3.45 3.71 -5.92
N VAL A 96 -3.33 3.13 -4.73
CA VAL A 96 -2.54 1.91 -4.52
C VAL A 96 -3.09 0.77 -5.38
N LYS A 97 -4.40 0.51 -5.33
CA LYS A 97 -5.05 -0.56 -6.08
C LYS A 97 -4.85 -0.43 -7.59
N ASN A 98 -4.94 0.79 -8.13
CA ASN A 98 -4.73 1.07 -9.56
C ASN A 98 -3.28 0.83 -10.01
N ASN A 99 -2.33 0.84 -9.08
CA ASN A 99 -0.92 0.52 -9.33
C ASN A 99 -0.55 -0.93 -9.01
N MET A 100 -1.49 -1.75 -8.53
CA MET A 100 -1.24 -3.18 -8.31
C MET A 100 -1.33 -3.96 -9.62
N TRP A 101 -0.33 -4.80 -9.89
CA TRP A 101 -0.36 -5.69 -11.04
C TRP A 101 -1.48 -6.74 -10.94
N CYS A 102 -2.18 -6.96 -12.06
CA CYS A 102 -3.19 -8.01 -12.21
C CYS A 102 -2.76 -9.03 -13.28
N PRO A 103 -2.98 -10.34 -13.03
CA PRO A 103 -2.62 -11.42 -13.96
C PRO A 103 -3.59 -11.55 -15.15
N GLU A 104 -3.96 -10.42 -15.75
CA GLU A 104 -4.83 -10.37 -16.92
C GLU A 104 -3.98 -10.07 -18.15
N TYR A 105 -4.08 -10.92 -19.17
CA TYR A 105 -3.32 -10.72 -20.40
C TYR A 105 -3.79 -9.45 -21.11
N PRO A 106 -2.89 -8.50 -21.43
CA PRO A 106 -3.26 -7.32 -22.18
C PRO A 106 -3.60 -7.70 -23.62
N THR A 107 -4.56 -7.00 -24.22
CA THR A 107 -4.82 -7.11 -25.66
C THR A 107 -3.63 -6.52 -26.43
N LEU A 108 -2.91 -7.37 -27.17
CA LEU A 108 -1.81 -6.91 -28.01
C LEU A 108 -2.35 -6.32 -29.31
N VAL A 109 -2.21 -5.01 -29.49
CA VAL A 109 -2.53 -4.32 -30.74
C VAL A 109 -1.24 -4.08 -31.51
N TYR A 110 -1.11 -4.70 -32.68
CA TYR A 110 -0.01 -4.43 -33.59
C TYR A 110 -0.24 -3.07 -34.28
N LYS A 111 0.62 -2.10 -33.99
CA LYS A 111 0.65 -0.83 -34.74
C LYS A 111 1.36 -1.08 -36.08
N GLN A 112 0.63 -0.97 -37.18
CA GLN A 112 1.24 -0.74 -38.49
C GLN A 112 1.53 0.75 -38.59
N ASP A 113 2.81 1.11 -38.63
CA ASP A 113 3.27 2.45 -38.98
C ASP A 113 2.94 2.79 -40.45
#